data_AF-A0A0F9ULX3-F1
#
_entry.id   AF-A0A0F9ULX3-F1
#
_cell.length_a   1.000
_cell.length_b   1.000
_cell.length_c   1.000
_cell.angle_alpha   90.00
_cell.angle_beta   90.00
_cell.angle_gamma   90.00
#
_symmetry.space_group_name_H-M   'P 1'
#
loop_
_entity.id
_entity.type
_entity.pdbx_description
1 polymer ?
#
loop_
_entity_poly.entity_id
_entity_poly.type
_entity_poly.pdbx_seq_one_letter_code
_entity_poly.pdbx_strand_id
1 'polypeptide(L)'
;MQECQLNSQTMRNQIARALKRNRLILLDFERRRDTALLPEEAFEWIKKNGRQPKLLAAEAAKKTGLRIRSSVFRTLTEKEQLIALLDLWDSDFGQKANTLDRLSVTWTQLTRADKLFDWFKDKDERAKCDLAWSWLEKNKPRLTWRSQPFTKHTEMLELFDYSEASPEEKELYIEKIKRRWSTQKTREKDTEKKQYNFILTHTVNAVLDELAAKHELSRTKVLQQLLLNEAEHGLYLPSQRGHESPTPERRDFSEAKF
;
A
#
# COMPACT_ATOMS: atom_id res chain seq x y z
N MET A 1 -46.54 23.28 20.34
CA MET A 1 -45.06 23.40 20.30
C MET A 1 -44.58 22.72 19.03
N GLN A 2 -44.15 23.47 18.03
CA GLN A 2 -43.51 22.89 16.84
C GLN A 2 -42.04 22.65 17.19
N GLU A 3 -41.62 21.39 17.13
CA GLU A 3 -40.21 21.04 17.24
C GLU A 3 -39.43 21.81 16.15
N CYS A 4 -38.50 22.67 16.58
CA CYS A 4 -37.58 23.34 15.68
C CYS A 4 -36.62 22.32 15.09
N GLN A 5 -37.05 21.66 14.01
CA GLN A 5 -36.12 20.98 13.12
C GLN A 5 -35.25 22.05 12.44
N LEU A 6 -33.95 22.01 12.74
CA LEU A 6 -32.94 22.80 12.04
C LEU A 6 -33.12 22.59 10.52
N ASN A 7 -33.15 23.69 9.76
CA ASN A 7 -33.39 23.72 8.30
C ASN A 7 -34.83 23.37 7.83
N SER A 8 -35.84 23.46 8.69
CA SER A 8 -37.25 23.35 8.24
C SER A 8 -37.62 24.45 7.23
N GLN A 9 -38.59 24.17 6.34
CA GLN A 9 -39.10 25.16 5.39
C GLN A 9 -39.61 26.43 6.10
N THR A 10 -40.16 26.26 7.30
CA THR A 10 -40.62 27.35 8.16
C THR A 10 -39.47 28.26 8.59
N MET A 11 -38.34 27.71 9.05
CA MET A 11 -37.15 28.49 9.39
C MET A 11 -36.60 29.24 8.17
N ARG A 12 -36.48 28.56 7.02
CA ARG A 12 -36.02 29.19 5.77
C ARG A 12 -36.91 30.37 5.36
N ASN A 13 -38.23 30.20 5.45
CA ASN A 13 -39.19 31.26 5.16
C ASN A 13 -39.09 32.44 6.16
N GLN A 14 -38.83 32.17 7.43
CA GLN A 14 -38.64 33.21 8.45
C GLN A 14 -37.34 34.00 8.22
N ILE A 15 -36.23 33.32 7.92
CA ILE A 15 -34.96 33.95 7.56
C ILE A 15 -35.14 34.82 6.30
N ALA A 16 -35.78 34.28 5.25
CA ALA A 16 -36.05 35.03 4.03
C ALA A 16 -36.89 36.30 4.27
N ARG A 17 -37.92 36.22 5.13
CA ARG A 17 -38.70 37.41 5.52
C ARG A 17 -37.89 38.42 6.31
N ALA A 18 -37.04 37.98 7.22
CA ALA A 18 -36.17 38.85 8.01
C ALA A 18 -35.16 39.60 7.13
N LEU A 19 -34.53 38.88 6.19
CA LEU A 19 -33.59 39.47 5.23
C LEU A 19 -34.28 40.48 4.28
N LYS A 20 -35.49 40.17 3.78
CA LYS A 20 -36.26 41.09 2.92
C LYS A 20 -36.62 42.41 3.61
N ARG A 21 -36.80 42.40 4.94
CA ARG A 21 -37.11 43.61 5.72
C ARG A 21 -35.89 44.50 5.93
N ASN A 22 -34.68 43.99 5.78
CA ASN A 22 -33.46 44.75 5.96
C ASN A 22 -32.58 44.71 4.70
N ARG A 23 -32.87 45.61 3.77
CA ARG A 23 -32.23 45.67 2.46
C ARG A 23 -30.72 45.93 2.54
N LEU A 24 -30.25 46.64 3.57
CA LEU A 24 -28.81 46.88 3.78
C LEU A 24 -28.08 45.59 4.16
N ILE A 25 -28.67 44.79 5.06
CA ILE A 25 -28.13 43.46 5.41
C ILE A 25 -28.15 42.54 4.19
N LEU A 26 -29.23 42.56 3.40
CA LEU A 26 -29.32 41.74 2.19
C LEU A 26 -28.21 42.09 1.18
N LEU A 27 -27.99 43.38 0.90
CA LEU A 27 -26.94 43.83 -0.02
C LEU A 27 -25.52 43.52 0.50
N ASP A 28 -25.27 43.65 1.81
CA ASP A 28 -24.00 43.25 2.41
C ASP A 28 -23.79 41.74 2.33
N PHE A 29 -24.86 40.95 2.55
CA PHE A 29 -24.81 39.49 2.47
C PHE A 29 -24.56 39.01 1.03
N GLU A 30 -25.22 39.59 0.04
CA GLU A 30 -24.98 39.30 -1.38
C GLU A 30 -23.55 39.65 -1.78
N ARG A 31 -23.06 40.84 -1.39
CA ARG A 31 -21.67 41.23 -1.63
C ARG A 31 -20.69 40.26 -0.99
N ARG A 32 -20.88 39.91 0.29
CA ARG A 32 -20.01 38.96 0.99
C ARG A 32 -20.08 37.56 0.40
N ARG A 33 -21.25 37.11 -0.05
CA ARG A 33 -21.38 35.82 -0.75
C ARG A 33 -20.49 35.81 -1.98
N ASP A 34 -20.56 36.87 -2.79
CA ASP A 34 -19.84 36.94 -4.07
C ASP A 34 -18.33 37.21 -3.87
N THR A 35 -17.91 37.80 -2.75
CA THR A 35 -16.50 38.12 -2.46
C THR A 35 -15.82 37.21 -1.45
N ALA A 36 -16.53 36.31 -0.76
CA ALA A 36 -15.96 35.47 0.30
C ALA A 36 -16.14 33.96 0.08
N LEU A 37 -17.04 33.55 -0.82
CA LEU A 37 -17.24 32.15 -1.17
C LEU A 37 -16.58 31.84 -2.51
N LEU A 38 -16.05 30.63 -2.64
CA LEU A 38 -15.53 30.15 -3.91
C LEU A 38 -16.69 29.65 -4.80
N PRO A 39 -16.64 29.88 -6.11
CA PRO A 39 -17.63 29.36 -7.04
C PRO A 39 -17.63 27.82 -7.06
N GLU A 40 -18.77 27.20 -7.33
CA GLU A 40 -18.91 25.72 -7.32
C GLU A 40 -18.02 25.07 -8.38
N GLU A 41 -17.81 25.78 -9.50
CA GLU A 41 -16.94 25.41 -10.61
C GLU A 41 -15.50 25.17 -10.13
N ALA A 42 -15.03 25.90 -9.11
CA ALA A 42 -13.69 25.70 -8.54
C ALA A 42 -13.51 24.32 -7.92
N PHE A 43 -14.60 23.62 -7.58
CA PHE A 43 -14.60 22.31 -6.94
C PHE A 43 -14.92 21.16 -7.91
N GLU A 44 -15.09 21.40 -9.21
CA GLU A 44 -15.46 20.37 -10.19
C GLU A 44 -14.45 19.23 -10.30
N TRP A 45 -13.16 19.56 -10.18
CA TRP A 45 -12.07 18.57 -10.21
C TRP A 45 -12.07 17.61 -9.01
N ILE A 46 -12.88 17.88 -7.99
CA ILE A 46 -13.02 17.07 -6.78
C ILE A 46 -14.19 16.12 -6.93
N LYS A 47 -13.89 14.81 -6.83
CA LYS A 47 -14.89 13.74 -6.80
C LYS A 47 -15.83 13.90 -5.60
N LYS A 48 -17.07 13.45 -5.75
CA LYS A 48 -18.10 13.54 -4.70
C LYS A 48 -17.70 12.80 -3.42
N ASN A 49 -17.26 11.54 -3.56
CA ASN A 49 -16.85 10.67 -2.47
C ASN A 49 -15.53 9.96 -2.81
N GLY A 50 -14.87 9.40 -1.79
CA GLY A 50 -13.70 8.54 -1.92
C GLY A 50 -12.44 9.09 -1.27
N ARG A 51 -11.28 8.51 -1.61
CA ARG A 51 -9.97 8.86 -1.04
C ARG A 51 -9.60 10.34 -1.24
N GLN A 52 -9.79 10.86 -2.45
CA GLN A 52 -9.47 12.26 -2.80
C GLN A 52 -10.18 13.28 -1.88
N PRO A 53 -11.53 13.35 -1.83
CA PRO A 53 -12.18 14.37 -0.99
C PRO A 53 -11.92 14.17 0.51
N LYS A 54 -11.76 12.93 0.99
CA LYS A 54 -11.38 12.66 2.40
C LYS A 54 -10.05 13.31 2.76
N LEU A 55 -9.04 13.14 1.92
CA LEU A 55 -7.71 13.68 2.16
C LEU A 55 -7.69 15.20 2.05
N LEU A 56 -8.36 15.73 1.04
CA LEU A 56 -8.46 17.17 0.85
C LEU A 56 -9.17 17.83 2.04
N ALA A 57 -10.25 17.23 2.55
CA ALA A 57 -10.94 17.72 3.75
C ALA A 57 -10.03 17.67 4.99
N ALA A 58 -9.28 16.57 5.19
CA ALA A 58 -8.34 16.46 6.32
C ALA A 58 -7.21 17.50 6.24
N GLU A 59 -6.65 17.71 5.04
CA GLU A 59 -5.58 18.69 4.81
C GLU A 59 -6.10 20.13 4.92
N ALA A 60 -7.30 20.41 4.41
CA ALA A 60 -7.96 21.70 4.58
C ALA A 60 -8.21 21.99 6.07
N ALA A 61 -8.71 21.03 6.84
CA ALA A 61 -8.92 21.20 8.28
C ALA A 61 -7.62 21.53 9.04
N LYS A 62 -6.48 20.93 8.65
CA LYS A 62 -5.17 21.27 9.21
C LYS A 62 -4.76 22.70 8.85
N LYS A 63 -4.95 23.12 7.60
CA LYS A 63 -4.56 24.46 7.12
C LYS A 63 -5.43 25.58 7.68
N THR A 64 -6.74 25.38 7.76
CA THR A 64 -7.68 26.38 8.29
C THR A 64 -7.71 26.41 9.82
N GLY A 65 -7.22 25.35 10.48
CA GLY A 65 -7.34 25.16 11.92
C GLY A 65 -8.76 24.84 12.39
N LEU A 66 -9.71 24.72 11.47
CA LEU A 66 -11.11 24.44 11.77
C LEU A 66 -11.31 22.94 11.98
N ARG A 67 -12.03 22.58 13.04
CA ARG A 67 -12.51 21.22 13.26
C ARG A 67 -14.01 21.18 13.12
N ILE A 68 -14.48 20.32 12.21
CA ILE A 68 -15.90 20.02 12.06
C ILE A 68 -16.38 19.26 13.30
N ARG A 69 -16.88 19.99 14.31
CA ARG A 69 -17.38 19.40 15.56
C ARG A 69 -18.87 19.06 15.49
N SER A 70 -19.65 19.85 14.76
CA SER A 70 -21.11 19.69 14.69
C SER A 70 -21.51 18.41 13.94
N SER A 71 -22.50 17.71 14.49
CA SER A 71 -23.07 16.48 13.91
C SER A 71 -23.69 16.72 12.53
N VAL A 72 -24.19 17.93 12.27
CA VAL A 72 -24.82 18.31 11.00
C VAL A 72 -23.84 18.27 9.84
N PHE A 73 -22.58 18.63 10.07
CA PHE A 73 -21.57 18.55 9.02
C PHE A 73 -21.03 17.13 8.83
N ARG A 74 -21.25 16.21 9.78
CA ARG A 74 -20.88 14.78 9.62
C ARG A 74 -21.82 14.03 8.69
N THR A 75 -23.03 14.54 8.48
CA THR A 75 -23.99 13.97 7.52
C THR A 75 -23.71 14.39 6.08
N LEU A 76 -22.83 15.39 5.88
CA LEU A 76 -22.40 15.84 4.56
C LEU A 76 -21.41 14.86 3.94
N THR A 77 -21.40 14.80 2.61
CA THR A 77 -20.37 14.11 1.82
C THR A 77 -19.00 14.73 2.05
N GLU A 78 -17.92 13.99 1.74
CA GLU A 78 -16.57 14.50 2.02
C GLU A 78 -16.21 15.73 1.18
N LYS A 79 -16.76 15.84 -0.04
CA LYS A 79 -16.66 17.05 -0.86
C LYS A 79 -17.39 18.24 -0.22
N GLU A 80 -18.61 18.04 0.26
CA GLU A 80 -19.38 19.08 0.94
C GLU A 80 -18.73 19.51 2.27
N GLN A 81 -18.08 18.60 2.99
CA GLN A 81 -17.30 18.92 4.18
C GLN A 81 -16.10 19.82 3.84
N LEU A 82 -15.40 19.55 2.74
CA LEU A 82 -14.32 20.41 2.26
C LEU A 82 -14.82 21.81 1.89
N ILE A 83 -15.93 21.91 1.15
CA ILE A 83 -16.55 23.19 0.80
C ILE A 83 -16.92 23.96 2.08
N ALA A 84 -17.59 23.29 3.02
CA ALA A 84 -17.96 23.90 4.30
C ALA A 84 -16.75 24.39 5.10
N LEU A 85 -15.60 23.69 5.07
CA LEU A 85 -14.38 24.12 5.74
C LEU A 85 -13.83 25.42 5.15
N LEU A 86 -13.86 25.59 3.82
CA LEU A 86 -13.40 26.81 3.17
C LEU A 86 -14.41 27.95 3.31
N ASP A 87 -15.71 27.66 3.29
CA ASP A 87 -16.76 28.65 3.48
C ASP A 87 -16.73 29.23 4.89
N LEU A 88 -16.54 28.39 5.91
CA LEU A 88 -16.45 28.79 7.32
C LEU A 88 -15.10 29.42 7.70
N TRP A 89 -14.10 29.33 6.83
CA TRP A 89 -12.79 29.91 7.08
C TRP A 89 -12.83 31.43 6.90
N ASP A 90 -12.53 32.15 7.98
CA ASP A 90 -12.47 33.61 8.02
C ASP A 90 -11.19 34.10 7.33
N SER A 91 -11.22 34.14 6.01
CA SER A 91 -10.12 34.57 5.14
C SER A 91 -10.67 35.14 3.84
N ASP A 92 -9.87 35.97 3.17
CA ASP A 92 -10.29 36.57 1.89
C ASP A 92 -10.34 35.53 0.76
N PHE A 93 -11.05 35.90 -0.32
CA PHE A 93 -11.20 35.06 -1.50
C PHE A 93 -9.86 34.57 -2.07
N GLY A 94 -8.86 35.45 -2.13
CA GLY A 94 -7.54 35.11 -2.68
C GLY A 94 -6.84 34.03 -1.86
N GLN A 95 -6.92 34.10 -0.54
CA GLN A 95 -6.38 33.06 0.35
C GLN A 95 -7.11 31.72 0.22
N LYS A 96 -8.45 31.75 0.08
CA LYS A 96 -9.24 30.55 -0.17
C LYS A 96 -8.89 29.90 -1.51
N ALA A 97 -8.81 30.70 -2.57
CA ALA A 97 -8.45 30.24 -3.91
C ALA A 97 -7.02 29.66 -3.94
N ASN A 98 -6.05 30.34 -3.33
CA ASN A 98 -4.67 29.86 -3.22
C ASN A 98 -4.60 28.55 -2.41
N THR A 99 -5.37 28.44 -1.32
CA THR A 99 -5.42 27.20 -0.55
C THR A 99 -6.01 26.05 -1.36
N LEU A 100 -7.05 26.29 -2.15
CA LEU A 100 -7.62 25.30 -3.04
C LEU A 100 -6.65 24.86 -4.15
N ASP A 101 -5.90 25.80 -4.72
CA ASP A 101 -4.85 25.51 -5.71
C ASP A 101 -3.72 24.67 -5.09
N ARG A 102 -3.25 25.04 -3.89
CA ARG A 102 -2.27 24.24 -3.13
C ARG A 102 -2.77 22.83 -2.87
N LEU A 103 -4.05 22.67 -2.52
CA LEU A 103 -4.68 21.37 -2.32
C LEU A 103 -4.67 20.53 -3.62
N SER A 104 -4.91 21.15 -4.78
CA SER A 104 -4.80 20.50 -6.09
C SER A 104 -3.36 20.05 -6.41
N VAL A 105 -2.37 20.91 -6.13
CA VAL A 105 -0.95 20.57 -6.30
C VAL A 105 -0.54 19.41 -5.39
N THR A 106 -0.93 19.45 -4.10
CA THR A 106 -0.67 18.36 -3.14
C THR A 106 -1.28 17.05 -3.61
N TRP A 107 -2.53 17.07 -4.09
CA TRP A 107 -3.18 15.88 -4.62
C TRP A 107 -2.46 15.30 -5.84
N THR A 108 -2.00 16.17 -6.74
CA THR A 108 -1.22 15.77 -7.92
C THR A 108 0.11 15.13 -7.53
N GLN A 109 0.80 15.69 -6.53
CA GLN A 109 2.05 15.12 -6.01
C GLN A 109 1.82 13.76 -5.36
N LEU A 110 0.76 13.62 -4.55
CA LEU A 110 0.40 12.36 -3.92
C LEU A 110 0.08 11.29 -4.97
N THR A 111 -0.72 11.63 -5.98
CA THR A 111 -1.06 10.71 -7.09
C THR A 111 0.18 10.28 -7.88
N ARG A 112 1.20 11.14 -8.00
CA ARG A 112 2.49 10.75 -8.61
C ARG A 112 3.27 9.80 -7.71
N ALA A 113 3.30 10.03 -6.40
CA ALA A 113 3.96 9.15 -5.44
C ALA A 113 3.26 7.78 -5.32
N ASP A 114 1.94 7.73 -5.51
CA ASP A 114 1.16 6.49 -5.53
C ASP A 114 1.69 5.48 -6.56
N LYS A 115 2.34 5.94 -7.64
CA LYS A 115 2.98 5.07 -8.63
C LYS A 115 4.03 4.14 -8.03
N LEU A 116 4.67 4.52 -6.92
CA LEU A 116 5.61 3.64 -6.20
C LEU A 116 4.92 2.36 -5.69
N PHE A 117 3.62 2.47 -5.39
CA PHE A 117 2.77 1.39 -4.90
C PHE A 117 2.13 0.57 -6.04
N ASP A 118 2.28 0.97 -7.31
CA ASP A 118 1.75 0.20 -8.45
C ASP A 118 2.33 -1.23 -8.51
N TRP A 119 3.55 -1.42 -7.98
CA TRP A 119 4.17 -2.73 -7.85
C TRP A 119 3.34 -3.75 -7.03
N PHE A 120 2.42 -3.27 -6.18
CA PHE A 120 1.54 -4.15 -5.41
C PHE A 120 0.35 -4.66 -6.22
N LYS A 121 -0.02 -4.05 -7.36
CA LYS A 121 -1.20 -4.39 -8.18
C LYS A 121 -1.03 -5.67 -9.03
N ASP A 122 -0.05 -6.50 -8.73
CA ASP A 122 0.21 -7.76 -9.44
C ASP A 122 -0.72 -8.88 -8.95
N LYS A 123 -0.69 -10.03 -9.64
CA LYS A 123 -1.44 -11.25 -9.28
C LYS A 123 -1.23 -11.72 -7.82
N ASP A 124 -0.08 -11.37 -7.23
CA ASP A 124 0.29 -11.70 -5.86
C ASP A 124 -0.03 -10.56 -4.86
N GLU A 125 -0.96 -9.63 -5.20
CA GLU A 125 -1.29 -8.43 -4.39
C GLU A 125 -1.48 -8.76 -2.91
N ARG A 126 -2.32 -9.76 -2.60
CA ARG A 126 -2.60 -10.16 -1.21
C ARG A 126 -1.35 -10.61 -0.46
N ALA A 127 -0.55 -11.49 -1.07
CA ALA A 127 0.67 -11.99 -0.45
C ALA A 127 1.74 -10.89 -0.28
N LYS A 128 1.84 -9.96 -1.23
CA LYS A 128 2.70 -8.78 -1.13
C LYS A 128 2.21 -7.83 -0.03
N CYS A 129 0.89 -7.63 0.10
CA CYS A 129 0.28 -6.84 1.15
C CYS A 129 0.51 -7.45 2.54
N ASP A 130 0.33 -8.76 2.68
CA ASP A 130 0.61 -9.48 3.94
C ASP A 130 2.09 -9.37 4.32
N LEU A 131 3.01 -9.51 3.35
CA LEU A 131 4.44 -9.31 3.59
C LEU A 131 4.74 -7.87 4.01
N ALA A 132 4.15 -6.88 3.33
CA ALA A 132 4.30 -5.47 3.66
C ALA A 132 3.80 -5.17 5.07
N TRP A 133 2.62 -5.68 5.44
CA TRP A 133 2.08 -5.55 6.79
C TRP A 133 3.02 -6.15 7.83
N SER A 134 3.49 -7.39 7.62
CA SER A 134 4.42 -8.06 8.53
C SER A 134 5.74 -7.28 8.71
N TRP A 135 6.17 -6.56 7.66
CA TRP A 135 7.36 -5.73 7.71
C TRP A 135 7.09 -4.43 8.47
N LEU A 136 5.95 -3.78 8.23
CA LEU A 136 5.55 -2.55 8.90
C LEU A 136 5.30 -2.77 10.39
N GLU A 137 4.67 -3.88 10.77
CA GLU A 137 4.41 -4.23 12.17
C GLU A 137 5.72 -4.38 12.96
N LYS A 138 6.74 -4.98 12.34
CA LYS A 138 8.06 -5.19 12.97
C LYS A 138 8.91 -3.92 13.02
N ASN A 139 8.93 -3.12 11.95
CA ASN A 139 9.85 -1.99 11.82
C ASN A 139 9.25 -0.65 12.23
N LYS A 140 7.92 -0.52 12.14
CA LYS A 140 7.17 0.72 12.37
C LYS A 140 5.88 0.42 13.16
N PRO A 141 5.98 -0.10 14.40
CA PRO A 141 4.82 -0.44 15.21
C PRO A 141 3.90 0.75 15.50
N ARG A 142 4.43 1.99 15.48
CA ARG A 142 3.62 3.21 15.60
C ARG A 142 2.66 3.42 14.43
N LEU A 143 3.03 2.98 13.23
CA LEU A 143 2.20 3.10 12.03
C LEU A 143 1.09 2.05 12.02
N THR A 144 1.39 0.83 12.48
CA THR A 144 0.42 -0.26 12.56
C THR A 144 -0.41 -0.23 13.85
N TRP A 145 -0.08 0.65 14.80
CA TRP A 145 -0.78 0.76 16.07
C TRP A 145 -2.27 1.06 15.86
N ARG A 146 -3.14 0.14 16.30
CA ARG A 146 -4.62 0.18 16.15
C ARG A 146 -5.13 0.14 14.70
N SER A 147 -4.25 -0.08 13.73
CA SER A 147 -4.64 -0.25 12.33
C SER A 147 -4.85 -1.74 12.04
N GLN A 148 -5.83 -2.06 11.21
CA GLN A 148 -6.03 -3.44 10.75
C GLN A 148 -5.06 -3.78 9.61
N PRO A 149 -4.68 -5.06 9.46
CA PRO A 149 -3.89 -5.50 8.32
C PRO A 149 -4.59 -5.15 7.01
N PHE A 150 -3.87 -4.48 6.11
CA PHE A 150 -4.39 -4.19 4.78
C PHE A 150 -4.27 -5.43 3.88
N THR A 151 -5.32 -5.71 3.13
CA THR A 151 -5.39 -6.83 2.18
C THR A 151 -5.27 -6.37 0.73
N LYS A 152 -5.49 -5.08 0.48
CA LYS A 152 -5.49 -4.45 -0.84
C LYS A 152 -4.56 -3.24 -0.87
N HIS A 153 -4.06 -2.91 -2.05
CA HIS A 153 -3.23 -1.72 -2.23
C HIS A 153 -3.96 -0.42 -1.85
N THR A 154 -5.28 -0.34 -2.02
CA THR A 154 -6.07 0.85 -1.67
C THR A 154 -6.05 1.14 -0.17
N GLU A 155 -6.14 0.10 0.65
CA GLU A 155 -6.08 0.21 2.12
C GLU A 155 -4.67 0.60 2.59
N MET A 156 -3.64 0.09 1.91
CA MET A 156 -2.25 0.49 2.13
C MET A 156 -2.05 1.98 1.86
N LEU A 157 -2.57 2.48 0.72
CA LEU A 157 -2.49 3.89 0.37
C LEU A 157 -3.18 4.77 1.42
N GLU A 158 -4.38 4.40 1.85
CA GLU A 158 -5.09 5.13 2.92
C GLU A 158 -4.27 5.18 4.22
N LEU A 159 -3.63 4.08 4.63
CA LEU A 159 -2.76 4.06 5.81
C LEU A 159 -1.60 5.07 5.68
N PHE A 160 -0.93 5.09 4.54
CA PHE A 160 0.19 5.99 4.30
C PHE A 160 -0.23 7.45 4.15
N ASP A 161 -1.47 7.72 3.76
CA ASP A 161 -1.95 9.10 3.65
C ASP A 161 -2.17 9.75 5.02
N TYR A 162 -2.64 8.98 6.01
CA TYR A 162 -2.76 9.45 7.39
C TYR A 162 -1.46 9.37 8.18
N SER A 163 -0.44 8.71 7.62
CA SER A 163 0.87 8.62 8.24
C SER A 163 1.64 9.95 8.15
N GLU A 164 2.43 10.24 9.18
CA GLU A 164 3.40 11.34 9.17
C GLU A 164 4.68 10.97 8.40
N ALA A 165 4.70 9.86 7.65
CA ALA A 165 5.89 9.39 6.96
C ALA A 165 6.21 10.29 5.75
N SER A 166 7.48 10.66 5.62
CA SER A 166 7.98 11.45 4.49
C SER A 166 7.90 10.65 3.18
N PRO A 167 7.79 11.29 2.00
CA PRO A 167 7.85 10.59 0.72
C PRO A 167 9.09 9.69 0.57
N GLU A 168 10.25 10.14 1.04
CA GLU A 168 11.52 9.39 1.00
C GLU A 168 11.47 8.18 1.93
N GLU A 169 10.83 8.30 3.08
CA GLU A 169 10.63 7.19 4.00
C GLU A 169 9.70 6.13 3.39
N LYS A 170 8.62 6.56 2.74
CA LYS A 170 7.68 5.68 2.04
C LYS A 170 8.39 4.90 0.94
N GLU A 171 9.23 5.57 0.15
CA GLU A 171 10.04 4.92 -0.89
C GLU A 171 11.01 3.89 -0.30
N LEU A 172 11.73 4.24 0.77
CA LEU A 172 12.62 3.32 1.48
C LEU A 172 11.88 2.09 2.03
N TYR A 173 10.67 2.26 2.58
CA TYR A 173 9.87 1.14 3.06
C TYR A 173 9.50 0.19 1.91
N ILE A 174 9.01 0.74 0.80
CA ILE A 174 8.65 -0.04 -0.40
C ILE A 174 9.88 -0.78 -0.93
N GLU A 175 11.05 -0.12 -1.00
CA GLU A 175 12.27 -0.76 -1.47
C GLU A 175 12.69 -1.94 -0.58
N LYS A 176 12.65 -1.78 0.75
CA LYS A 176 12.95 -2.87 1.70
C LYS A 176 11.96 -4.03 1.57
N ILE A 177 10.68 -3.73 1.38
CA ILE A 177 9.65 -4.74 1.16
C ILE A 177 9.90 -5.49 -0.16
N LYS A 178 10.21 -4.77 -1.25
CA LYS A 178 10.57 -5.36 -2.55
C LYS A 178 11.78 -6.30 -2.45
N ARG A 179 12.85 -5.87 -1.77
CA ARG A 179 14.04 -6.70 -1.52
C ARG A 179 13.71 -7.95 -0.72
N ARG A 180 12.85 -7.84 0.30
CA ARG A 180 12.42 -8.99 1.09
C ARG A 180 11.60 -9.97 0.26
N TRP A 181 10.69 -9.45 -0.58
CA TRP A 181 9.90 -10.25 -1.50
C TRP A 181 10.76 -11.01 -2.51
N SER A 182 11.75 -10.34 -3.12
CA SER A 182 12.67 -11.01 -4.06
C SER A 182 13.45 -12.12 -3.38
N THR A 183 13.98 -11.90 -2.17
CA THR A 183 14.69 -12.92 -1.41
C THR A 183 13.78 -14.09 -1.05
N GLN A 184 12.52 -13.83 -0.69
CA GLN A 184 11.56 -14.90 -0.41
C GLN A 184 11.26 -15.72 -1.66
N LYS A 185 10.99 -15.10 -2.81
CA LYS A 185 10.78 -15.80 -4.09
C LYS A 185 12.01 -16.58 -4.54
N THR A 186 13.22 -16.07 -4.31
CA THR A 186 14.45 -16.83 -4.59
C THR A 186 14.55 -18.05 -3.70
N ARG A 187 14.30 -17.93 -2.39
CA ARG A 187 14.30 -19.07 -1.45
C ARG A 187 13.26 -20.12 -1.80
N GLU A 188 12.06 -19.72 -2.21
CA GLU A 188 11.00 -20.63 -2.69
C GLU A 188 11.42 -21.38 -3.96
N LYS A 189 12.20 -20.74 -4.85
CA LYS A 189 12.78 -21.41 -6.02
C LYS A 189 13.98 -22.29 -5.68
N ASP A 190 14.80 -21.89 -4.71
CA ASP A 190 15.98 -22.63 -4.27
C ASP A 190 15.58 -23.92 -3.53
N THR A 191 14.41 -23.96 -2.87
CA THR A 191 13.87 -25.23 -2.34
C THR A 191 13.61 -26.28 -3.41
N GLU A 192 13.35 -25.87 -4.65
CA GLU A 192 13.18 -26.79 -5.78
C GLU A 192 14.52 -27.20 -6.41
N LYS A 193 15.58 -26.40 -6.22
CA LYS A 193 16.90 -26.61 -6.83
C LYS A 193 18.00 -26.54 -5.80
N LYS A 194 18.31 -27.70 -5.20
CA LYS A 194 19.46 -27.82 -4.30
C LYS A 194 20.75 -27.99 -5.10
N GLN A 195 21.71 -27.09 -4.91
CA GLN A 195 23.05 -27.24 -5.46
C GLN A 195 23.80 -28.32 -4.67
N TYR A 196 24.28 -29.36 -5.37
CA TYR A 196 25.14 -30.39 -4.80
C TYR A 196 26.56 -30.19 -5.33
N ASN A 197 27.53 -30.13 -4.42
CA ASN A 197 28.94 -30.09 -4.78
C ASN A 197 29.45 -31.53 -4.88
N PHE A 198 29.84 -31.95 -6.08
CA PHE A 198 30.44 -33.26 -6.32
C PHE A 198 31.95 -33.10 -6.48
N ILE A 199 32.70 -33.96 -5.78
CA ILE A 199 34.13 -34.10 -6.03
C ILE A 199 34.28 -35.18 -7.09
N LEU A 200 34.54 -34.77 -8.33
CA LEU A 200 34.83 -35.66 -9.45
C LEU A 200 36.31 -35.62 -9.76
N THR A 201 36.90 -36.77 -10.09
CA THR A 201 38.29 -36.84 -10.56
C THR A 201 38.42 -36.09 -11.89
N HIS A 202 39.62 -35.59 -12.18
CA HIS A 202 39.89 -34.83 -13.41
C HIS A 202 39.52 -35.61 -14.68
N THR A 203 39.69 -36.94 -14.66
CA THR A 203 39.31 -37.83 -15.76
C THR A 203 37.81 -37.88 -15.99
N VAL A 204 37.00 -37.97 -14.92
CA VAL A 204 35.53 -38.00 -15.02
C VAL A 204 34.96 -36.65 -15.44
N ASN A 205 35.59 -35.55 -15.02
CA ASN A 205 35.21 -34.21 -15.50
C ASN A 205 35.44 -34.04 -17.01
N ALA A 206 36.56 -34.54 -17.54
CA ALA A 206 36.83 -34.49 -18.98
C ALA A 206 35.79 -35.30 -19.79
N VAL A 207 35.43 -36.50 -19.31
CA VAL A 207 34.38 -37.33 -19.93
C VAL A 207 33.01 -36.64 -19.86
N LEU A 208 32.69 -35.98 -18.74
CA LEU A 208 31.44 -35.22 -18.60
C LEU A 208 31.39 -34.04 -19.59
N ASP A 209 32.53 -33.38 -19.85
CA ASP A 209 32.65 -32.29 -20.82
C ASP A 209 32.47 -32.76 -22.26
N GLU A 210 33.08 -33.89 -22.62
CA GLU A 210 32.89 -34.51 -23.93
C GLU A 210 31.44 -34.93 -24.15
N LEU A 211 30.78 -35.51 -23.14
CA LEU A 211 29.37 -35.89 -23.20
C LEU A 211 28.45 -34.67 -23.31
N ALA A 212 28.73 -33.60 -22.56
CA ALA A 212 27.98 -32.35 -22.65
C ALA A 212 28.11 -31.71 -24.04
N ALA A 213 29.32 -31.70 -24.61
CA ALA A 213 29.59 -31.18 -25.95
C ALA A 213 28.92 -32.02 -27.04
N LYS A 214 28.98 -33.36 -26.93
CA LYS A 214 28.40 -34.30 -27.91
C LYS A 214 26.88 -34.21 -27.99
N HIS A 215 26.22 -33.93 -26.87
CA HIS A 215 24.75 -33.88 -26.78
C HIS A 215 24.17 -32.47 -26.76
N GLU A 216 24.99 -31.41 -26.84
CA GLU A 216 24.58 -30.00 -26.72
C GLU A 216 23.77 -29.69 -25.44
N LEU A 217 24.06 -30.42 -24.36
CA LEU A 217 23.38 -30.29 -23.07
C LEU A 217 24.28 -29.64 -22.02
N SER A 218 23.69 -28.98 -21.03
CA SER A 218 24.45 -28.52 -19.87
C SER A 218 24.93 -29.71 -19.05
N ARG A 219 26.13 -29.61 -18.44
CA ARG A 219 26.70 -30.64 -17.55
C ARG A 219 25.70 -31.17 -16.52
N THR A 220 24.91 -30.27 -15.93
CA THR A 220 23.85 -30.62 -14.97
C THR A 220 22.73 -31.45 -15.59
N LYS A 221 22.31 -31.15 -16.82
CA LYS A 221 21.29 -31.95 -17.53
C LYS A 221 21.79 -33.34 -17.90
N VAL A 222 23.05 -33.46 -18.32
CA VAL A 222 23.68 -34.76 -18.61
C VAL A 222 23.68 -35.64 -17.36
N LEU A 223 24.12 -35.11 -16.21
CA LEU A 223 24.08 -35.83 -14.94
C LEU A 223 22.66 -36.23 -14.54
N GLN A 224 21.67 -35.35 -14.68
CA GLN A 224 20.26 -35.68 -14.39
C GLN A 224 19.75 -36.80 -15.29
N GLN A 225 20.02 -36.75 -16.60
CA GLN A 225 19.59 -37.81 -17.50
C GLN A 225 20.27 -39.14 -17.21
N LEU A 226 21.57 -39.16 -16.91
CA LEU A 226 22.27 -40.39 -16.54
C LEU A 226 21.69 -41.00 -15.25
N LEU A 227 21.40 -40.18 -14.24
CA LEU A 227 20.78 -40.62 -12.99
C LEU A 227 19.36 -41.15 -13.19
N LEU A 228 18.54 -40.47 -14.01
CA LEU A 228 17.17 -40.91 -14.31
C LEU A 228 17.15 -42.19 -15.14
N ASN A 229 18.00 -42.28 -16.16
CA ASN A 229 18.12 -43.46 -17.02
C ASN A 229 18.61 -44.68 -16.20
N GLU A 230 19.57 -44.47 -15.29
CA GLU A 230 20.00 -45.52 -14.37
C GLU A 230 18.91 -45.93 -13.37
N ALA A 231 18.14 -44.98 -12.85
CA ALA A 231 17.03 -45.29 -11.94
C ALA A 231 15.89 -46.06 -12.63
N GLU A 232 15.63 -45.78 -13.91
CA GLU A 232 14.58 -46.44 -14.70
C GLU A 232 15.00 -47.81 -15.23
N HIS A 233 16.25 -47.96 -15.66
CA HIS A 233 16.70 -49.17 -16.36
C HIS A 233 17.67 -50.04 -15.56
N GLY A 234 18.34 -49.51 -14.53
CA GLY A 234 19.24 -50.25 -13.63
C GLY A 234 20.37 -50.98 -14.37
N LEU A 235 20.88 -50.40 -15.45
CA LEU A 235 21.78 -51.07 -16.39
C LEU A 235 23.24 -51.04 -15.94
N TYR A 236 23.67 -50.01 -15.22
CA TYR A 236 25.08 -49.72 -14.98
C TYR A 236 25.51 -49.90 -13.52
N LEU A 237 24.59 -49.84 -12.55
CA LEU A 237 24.84 -50.11 -11.13
C LEU A 237 24.23 -51.47 -10.75
N PRO A 238 25.06 -52.50 -10.45
CA PRO A 238 24.54 -53.76 -9.96
C PRO A 238 23.80 -53.54 -8.63
N SER A 239 22.58 -54.08 -8.51
CA SER A 239 21.82 -54.05 -7.25
C SER A 239 22.62 -54.76 -6.15
N GLN A 240 23.36 -54.02 -5.34
CA GLN A 240 23.90 -54.55 -4.08
C GLN A 240 22.76 -54.68 -3.06
N ARG A 241 21.92 -55.71 -3.23
CA ARG A 241 21.24 -56.35 -2.09
C ARG A 241 22.15 -57.45 -1.58
N GLY A 242 22.94 -57.13 -0.57
CA GLY A 242 23.78 -58.13 0.07
C GLY A 242 24.93 -57.55 0.89
N HIS A 243 24.63 -56.76 1.92
CA HIS A 243 25.24 -57.01 3.23
C HIS A 243 24.43 -56.33 4.34
N GLU A 244 24.21 -57.12 5.37
CA GLU A 244 23.48 -56.84 6.59
C GLU A 244 23.81 -55.49 7.21
N SER A 245 22.77 -54.85 7.73
CA SER A 245 22.87 -53.88 8.81
C SER A 245 23.80 -54.40 9.92
N PRO A 246 24.64 -53.51 10.48
CA PRO A 246 24.64 -53.38 11.92
C PRO A 246 24.16 -51.97 12.25
N THR A 247 23.07 -51.97 13.02
CA THR A 247 22.60 -50.90 13.89
C THR A 247 23.73 -49.95 14.32
N PRO A 248 23.64 -48.63 14.07
CA PRO A 248 24.40 -47.69 14.88
C PRO A 248 23.66 -47.50 16.20
N GLU A 249 24.29 -47.97 17.27
CA GLU A 249 24.02 -47.58 18.65
C GLU A 249 23.64 -46.10 18.74
N ARG A 250 22.56 -45.82 19.46
CA ARG A 250 22.32 -44.51 20.07
C ARG A 250 23.54 -44.19 20.94
N ARG A 251 24.45 -43.36 20.44
CA ARG A 251 25.33 -42.57 21.29
C ARG A 251 24.60 -41.29 21.64
N ASP A 252 24.16 -41.24 22.89
CA ASP A 252 23.94 -39.99 23.60
C ASP A 252 25.15 -39.08 23.38
N PHE A 253 24.89 -37.90 22.81
CA PHE A 253 25.72 -36.74 23.04
C PHE A 253 24.85 -35.70 23.72
N SER A 254 24.88 -35.78 25.04
CA SER A 254 24.64 -34.67 25.95
C SER A 254 25.54 -33.47 25.59
N GLU A 255 24.92 -32.30 25.62
CA GLU A 255 25.43 -31.01 26.12
C GLU A 255 26.93 -30.68 26.07
N ALA A 256 27.26 -29.60 25.34
CA ALA A 256 28.09 -28.45 25.81
C ALA A 256 28.03 -27.34 24.74
N LYS A 257 27.35 -26.21 24.97
CA LYS A 257 27.92 -24.93 25.45
C LYS A 257 29.33 -24.63 24.91
N PHE A 258 29.46 -23.75 23.91
CA PHE A 258 29.66 -22.30 24.02
C PHE A 258 29.43 -21.63 22.66
#